data_AF-A3ZZA0-F1
#
_entry.id   AF-A3ZZA0-F1
#
_cell.length_a   1.000
_cell.length_b   1.000
_cell.length_c   1.000
_cell.angle_alpha   90.00
_cell.angle_beta   90.00
_cell.angle_gamma   90.00
#
_symmetry.space_group_name_H-M   'P 1'
#
loop_
_entity.id
_entity.type
_entity.pdbx_description
1 polymer ?
#
loop_
_entity_poly.entity_id
_entity_poly.type
_entity_poly.pdbx_seq_one_letter_code
_entity_poly.pdbx_strand_id
1 'polypeptide(L)'
;MLELFTSEGCNSCPSADQNLARVNLVSLQKLPIYTLSFHVDFWNYLGWEDPFSDATFSQRQRSDVQSFQADRVYTPQMIVNGRVEFPGSNQATDRAIAAGLRSQPPTRLELNVTAQANLAHVAWQGTDLTEQNSLLLALVQKRASH
;
A
#
# COMPACT_ATOMS: atom_id res chain seq x y z
N MET A 1 -8.00 0.00 1.84
CA MET A 1 -6.64 -0.16 1.28
C MET A 1 -5.68 -0.46 2.43
N LEU A 2 -4.79 -1.42 2.25
CA LEU A 2 -3.67 -1.72 3.14
C LEU A 2 -2.39 -1.66 2.32
N GLU A 3 -1.44 -0.84 2.75
CA GLU A 3 -0.23 -0.53 1.99
C GLU A 3 0.96 -0.85 2.87
N LEU A 4 1.94 -1.56 2.32
CA LEU A 4 3.18 -1.92 3.00
C LEU A 4 4.36 -1.27 2.26
N PHE A 5 5.17 -0.52 2.98
CA PHE A 5 6.50 -0.10 2.54
C PHE A 5 7.55 -1.05 3.14
N THR A 6 8.27 -1.73 2.26
CA THR A 6 9.18 -2.85 2.58
C THR A 6 10.46 -2.77 1.76
N SER A 7 11.41 -3.68 1.98
CA SER A 7 12.59 -3.88 1.13
C SER A 7 13.21 -5.24 1.44
N GLU A 8 13.75 -5.92 0.42
CA GLU A 8 14.57 -7.13 0.61
C GLU A 8 15.83 -6.85 1.44
N GLY A 9 16.38 -5.63 1.38
CA GLY A 9 17.53 -5.21 2.18
C GLY A 9 17.22 -4.95 3.67
N CYS A 10 15.95 -5.04 4.07
CA CYS A 10 15.48 -4.74 5.42
C CYS A 10 15.25 -6.03 6.23
N ASN A 11 16.08 -6.27 7.26
CA ASN A 11 16.05 -7.51 8.05
C ASN A 11 14.73 -7.76 8.81
N SER A 12 14.00 -6.70 9.20
CA SER A 12 12.73 -6.82 9.93
C SER A 12 11.50 -6.98 9.01
N CYS A 13 11.67 -6.74 7.71
CA CYS A 13 10.61 -6.70 6.72
C CYS A 13 9.94 -8.06 6.40
N PRO A 14 10.63 -9.22 6.42
CA PRO A 14 10.01 -10.51 6.08
C PRO A 14 8.75 -10.84 6.90
N SER A 15 8.71 -10.42 8.17
CA SER A 15 7.53 -10.61 9.03
C SER A 15 6.30 -9.80 8.56
N ALA A 16 6.53 -8.59 8.04
CA ALA A 16 5.47 -7.74 7.51
C ALA A 16 5.00 -8.22 6.13
N ASP A 17 5.92 -8.71 5.28
CA ASP A 17 5.58 -9.29 3.99
C ASP A 17 4.68 -10.53 4.15
N GLN A 18 5.00 -11.39 5.13
CA GLN A 18 4.17 -12.54 5.51
C GLN A 18 2.78 -12.10 6.01
N ASN A 19 2.72 -11.05 6.82
CA ASN A 19 1.44 -10.49 7.29
C ASN A 19 0.60 -9.98 6.12
N LEU A 20 1.19 -9.23 5.19
CA LEU A 20 0.49 -8.73 4.01
C LEU A 20 0.00 -9.88 3.13
N ALA A 21 0.84 -10.90 2.90
CA ALA A 21 0.46 -12.09 2.15
C ALA A 21 -0.72 -12.83 2.79
N ARG A 22 -0.72 -13.00 4.12
CA ARG A 22 -1.85 -13.57 4.87
C ARG A 22 -3.11 -12.75 4.69
N VAL A 23 -3.04 -11.42 4.81
CA VAL A 23 -4.20 -10.53 4.62
C VAL A 23 -4.72 -10.63 3.19
N ASN A 24 -3.84 -10.69 2.20
CA ASN A 24 -4.21 -10.86 0.80
C ASN A 24 -4.95 -12.19 0.55
N LEU A 25 -4.55 -13.29 1.21
CA LEU A 25 -5.28 -14.55 1.13
C LEU A 25 -6.68 -14.46 1.75
N VAL A 26 -6.84 -13.69 2.83
CA VAL A 26 -8.13 -13.46 3.48
C VAL A 26 -9.01 -12.51 2.66
N SER A 27 -8.45 -11.50 1.99
CA SER A 27 -9.23 -10.58 1.15
C SER A 27 -9.89 -11.28 -0.05
N LEU A 28 -9.23 -12.30 -0.60
CA LEU A 28 -9.80 -13.18 -1.62
C LEU A 28 -11.07 -13.92 -1.16
N GLN A 29 -11.36 -13.94 0.14
CA GLN A 29 -12.59 -14.49 0.74
C GLN A 29 -13.74 -13.46 0.85
N LYS A 30 -13.78 -12.45 -0.03
CA LYS A 30 -14.83 -11.42 -0.17
C LYS A 30 -14.82 -10.29 0.87
N LEU A 31 -13.70 -10.02 1.53
CA LEU A 31 -13.55 -8.76 2.28
C LEU A 31 -13.04 -7.66 1.33
N PRO A 32 -13.55 -6.41 1.41
CA PRO A 32 -13.14 -5.31 0.55
C PRO A 32 -11.77 -4.75 0.96
N ILE A 33 -10.76 -5.61 1.04
CA ILE A 33 -9.39 -5.27 1.42
C ILE A 33 -8.50 -5.40 0.19
N TYR A 34 -7.99 -4.27 -0.27
CA TYR A 34 -6.98 -4.20 -1.31
C TYR A 34 -5.61 -4.03 -0.66
N THR A 35 -4.65 -4.86 -1.05
CA THR A 35 -3.29 -4.84 -0.51
C THR A 35 -2.30 -4.37 -1.57
N LEU A 36 -1.32 -3.55 -1.18
CA LEU A 36 -0.22 -3.11 -2.02
C LEU A 36 1.10 -3.24 -1.26
N SER A 37 2.16 -3.64 -1.97
CA SER A 37 3.53 -3.63 -1.47
C SER A 37 4.37 -2.68 -2.31
N PHE A 38 5.16 -1.85 -1.63
CA PHE A 38 6.03 -0.84 -2.20
C PHE A 38 7.44 -1.04 -1.68
N HIS A 39 8.34 -1.45 -2.56
CA HIS A 39 9.73 -1.69 -2.20
C HIS A 39 10.52 -0.37 -2.25
N VAL A 40 11.01 0.09 -1.11
CA VAL A 40 11.73 1.37 -1.03
C VAL A 40 13.20 1.18 -1.39
N ASP A 41 13.77 2.17 -2.06
CA ASP A 41 15.16 2.12 -2.57
C ASP A 41 16.21 2.51 -1.52
N PHE A 42 15.81 3.13 -0.41
CA PHE A 42 16.76 3.69 0.56
C PHE A 42 17.47 2.64 1.41
N TRP A 43 17.28 1.35 1.18
CA TRP A 43 18.11 0.27 1.74
C TRP A 43 19.23 -0.17 0.80
N ASN A 44 19.19 0.22 -0.48
CA ASN A 44 20.13 -0.24 -1.50
C ASN A 44 21.57 0.21 -1.23
N TYR A 45 21.76 1.26 -0.41
CA TYR A 45 23.09 1.71 0.02
C TYR A 45 23.87 0.66 0.84
N LEU A 46 23.21 -0.40 1.34
CA LEU A 46 23.85 -1.49 2.08
C LEU A 46 24.57 -2.50 1.17
N GLY A 47 24.49 -2.37 -0.16
CA GLY A 47 25.21 -3.20 -1.12
C GLY A 47 24.39 -4.34 -1.75
N TRP A 48 23.12 -4.50 -1.34
CA TRP A 48 22.12 -5.29 -2.07
C TRP A 48 21.09 -4.34 -2.68
N GLU A 49 20.92 -4.37 -3.99
CA GLU A 49 19.89 -3.62 -4.70
C GLU A 49 18.63 -4.49 -4.83
N ASP A 50 17.55 -4.09 -4.16
CA ASP A 50 16.27 -4.78 -4.25
C ASP A 50 15.67 -4.55 -5.65
N PRO A 51 15.47 -5.60 -6.48
CA PRO A 51 15.04 -5.46 -7.87
C PRO A 51 13.60 -4.97 -8.02
N PHE A 52 12.82 -4.98 -6.94
CA PHE A 52 11.45 -4.44 -6.93
C PHE A 52 11.42 -3.00 -6.43
N SER A 53 12.55 -2.48 -5.94
CA SER A 53 12.62 -1.14 -5.37
C SER A 53 12.55 -0.03 -6.43
N ASP A 54 11.93 1.09 -6.05
CA ASP A 54 11.82 2.27 -6.90
C ASP A 54 11.84 3.55 -6.05
N ALA A 55 12.57 4.57 -6.50
CA ALA A 55 12.64 5.87 -5.84
C ALA A 55 11.26 6.55 -5.69
N THR A 56 10.33 6.27 -6.61
CA THR A 56 8.94 6.76 -6.54
C THR A 56 8.19 6.17 -5.36
N PHE A 57 8.52 4.94 -4.92
CA PHE A 57 7.93 4.32 -3.73
C PHE A 57 8.47 4.97 -2.45
N SER A 58 9.78 5.26 -2.40
CA SER A 58 10.38 6.06 -1.33
C SER A 58 9.79 7.47 -1.25
N GLN A 59 9.60 8.13 -2.40
CA GLN A 59 8.97 9.45 -2.49
C GLN A 59 7.54 9.41 -1.96
N ARG A 60 6.76 8.40 -2.34
CA ARG A 60 5.40 8.20 -1.86
C ARG A 60 5.33 8.05 -0.35
N GLN A 61 6.20 7.21 0.23
CA GLN A 61 6.28 7.06 1.68
C GLN A 61 6.56 8.37 2.39
N ARG A 62 7.47 9.20 1.84
CA ARG A 62 7.79 10.52 2.39
C ARG A 62 6.58 11.44 2.38
N SER A 63 5.78 11.44 1.31
CA SER A 63 4.54 12.22 1.23
C SER A 63 3.49 11.77 2.26
N ASP A 64 3.36 10.47 2.48
CA ASP A 64 2.46 9.93 3.51
C ASP A 64 2.93 10.32 4.92
N VAL A 65 4.21 10.14 5.24
CA VAL A 65 4.81 10.52 6.54
C VAL A 65 4.67 12.01 6.84
N GLN A 66 4.83 12.88 5.84
CA GLN A 66 4.58 14.32 5.99
C GLN A 66 3.13 14.60 6.39
N SER A 67 2.17 13.87 5.82
CA SER A 67 0.75 14.01 6.12
C SER A 67 0.40 13.54 7.53
N PHE A 68 1.15 12.59 8.08
CA PHE A 68 1.00 12.10 9.45
C PHE A 68 1.73 12.94 10.51
N GLN A 69 2.49 13.96 10.11
CA GLN A 69 3.40 14.70 10.99
C GLN A 69 4.39 13.77 11.71
N ALA A 70 4.78 12.67 11.06
CA ALA A 70 5.74 11.72 11.61
C ALA A 70 7.18 12.14 11.29
N ASP A 71 8.12 11.83 12.19
CA ASP A 71 9.48 12.37 12.14
C ASP A 71 10.35 11.75 11.04
N ARG A 72 10.03 10.54 10.58
CA ARG A 72 10.87 9.80 9.63
C ARG A 72 10.13 8.67 8.92
N VAL A 73 10.59 8.38 7.70
CA VAL A 73 10.29 7.11 7.03
C VAL A 73 10.97 5.95 7.74
N TYR A 74 10.33 4.78 7.72
CA TYR A 74 10.88 3.55 8.30
C TYR A 74 10.30 2.33 7.59
N THR A 75 10.95 1.18 7.72
CA THR A 75 10.40 -0.10 7.25
C THR A 75 10.52 -1.19 8.33
N PRO A 76 9.59 -2.15 8.36
CA PRO A 76 8.36 -2.18 7.57
C PRO A 76 7.31 -1.19 8.12
N GLN A 77 6.74 -0.35 7.26
CA GLN A 77 5.62 0.54 7.60
C GLN A 77 4.36 0.07 6.89
N MET A 78 3.27 -0.12 7.64
CA MET A 78 1.95 -0.35 7.09
C MET A 78 1.08 0.90 7.22
N ILE A 79 0.24 1.15 6.23
CA ILE A 79 -0.76 2.22 6.22
C ILE A 79 -2.13 1.63 5.88
N VAL A 80 -3.14 1.96 6.69
CA VAL A 80 -4.55 1.63 6.42
C VAL A 80 -5.29 2.88 5.96
N ASN A 81 -5.90 2.79 4.77
CA ASN A 81 -6.73 3.83 4.14
C ASN A 81 -6.05 5.22 4.06
N GLY A 82 -4.71 5.28 3.94
CA GLY A 82 -3.97 6.54 3.92
C GLY A 82 -4.07 7.36 5.21
N ARG A 83 -4.44 6.74 6.35
CA ARG A 83 -4.81 7.47 7.58
C ARG A 83 -4.12 6.99 8.84
N VAL A 84 -3.93 5.68 8.95
CA VAL A 84 -3.37 5.06 10.16
C VAL A 84 -2.12 4.30 9.77
N GLU A 85 -0.99 4.72 10.32
CA GLU A 85 0.32 4.13 10.08
C GLU A 85 0.82 3.37 11.31
N PHE A 86 1.52 2.25 11.10
CA PHE A 86 2.08 1.43 12.18
C PHE A 86 3.18 0.48 11.67
N PRO A 87 4.06 -0.02 12.56
CA PRO A 87 5.03 -1.05 12.21
C PRO A 87 4.36 -2.34 11.72
N GLY A 88 4.62 -2.71 10.47
CA GLY A 88 3.97 -3.85 9.79
C GLY A 88 4.34 -5.23 10.34
N SER A 89 5.39 -5.30 11.15
CA SER A 89 5.86 -6.51 11.82
C SER A 89 5.02 -6.90 13.05
N ASN A 90 4.08 -6.06 13.48
CA ASN A 90 3.33 -6.26 14.73
C ASN A 90 1.93 -6.89 14.49
N GLN A 91 1.38 -7.52 15.54
CA GLN A 91 0.01 -8.06 15.61
C GLN A 91 -1.08 -6.96 15.51
N ALA A 92 -0.69 -5.68 15.46
CA ALA A 92 -1.61 -4.56 15.29
C ALA A 92 -2.38 -4.61 13.95
N THR A 93 -1.86 -5.32 12.94
CA THR A 93 -2.42 -5.41 11.58
C THR A 93 -3.91 -5.75 11.56
N ASP A 94 -4.34 -6.83 12.23
CA ASP A 94 -5.76 -7.25 12.20
C ASP A 94 -6.67 -6.22 12.88
N ARG A 95 -6.21 -5.60 13.97
CA ARG A 95 -6.96 -4.54 14.66
C ARG A 95 -7.09 -3.29 13.81
N ALA A 96 -6.02 -2.87 13.14
CA ALA A 96 -6.02 -1.72 12.25
C ALA A 96 -6.94 -1.94 11.04
N ILE A 97 -6.90 -3.13 10.44
CA ILE A 97 -7.82 -3.52 9.35
C ILE A 97 -9.27 -3.50 9.84
N ALA A 98 -9.56 -4.12 10.99
CA ALA A 98 -10.91 -4.15 11.54
C ALA A 98 -11.45 -2.74 11.90
N ALA A 99 -10.58 -1.81 12.32
CA ALA A 99 -10.94 -0.41 12.49
C ALA A 99 -11.22 0.27 11.13
N GLY A 100 -10.36 0.04 10.13
CA GLY A 100 -10.54 0.57 8.78
C GLY A 100 -11.81 0.09 8.09
N LEU A 101 -12.20 -1.18 8.25
CA LEU A 101 -13.44 -1.74 7.71
C LEU A 101 -14.70 -1.14 8.34
N ARG A 102 -14.61 -0.61 9.57
CA ARG A 102 -15.71 0.07 10.26
C ARG A 102 -15.76 1.57 9.97
N SER A 103 -14.69 2.14 9.42
CA SER A 103 -14.64 3.56 9.08
C SER A 103 -15.47 3.84 7.83
N GLN A 104 -16.23 4.94 7.84
CA GLN A 104 -16.88 5.44 6.63
C GLN A 104 -15.91 6.36 5.89
N PRO A 105 -15.59 6.09 4.62
CA PRO A 105 -14.80 7.01 3.83
C PRO A 105 -15.62 8.28 3.58
N PRO A 106 -15.02 9.48 3.70
CA PRO A 106 -15.73 10.73 3.41
C PRO A 106 -16.00 10.91 1.91
N THR A 107 -15.27 10.17 1.07
CA THR A 107 -15.32 10.24 -0.39
C THR A 107 -15.76 8.88 -0.92
N ARG A 108 -16.67 8.87 -1.88
CA ARG A 108 -17.03 7.67 -2.63
C ARG A 108 -16.35 7.71 -3.99
N LEU A 109 -15.79 6.57 -4.41
CA LEU A 109 -15.19 6.39 -5.72
C LEU A 109 -15.84 5.17 -6.39
N GLU A 110 -16.33 5.37 -7.62
CA GLU A 110 -16.80 4.32 -8.51
C GLU A 110 -15.83 4.18 -9.67
N LEU A 111 -15.43 2.94 -9.98
CA LEU A 111 -14.46 2.60 -11.00
C LEU A 111 -15.07 1.61 -11.98
N ASN A 112 -14.99 1.93 -13.27
CA ASN A 112 -15.31 1.03 -14.37
C ASN A 112 -14.06 0.84 -15.22
N VAL A 113 -13.55 -0.40 -15.23
CA VAL A 113 -12.37 -0.76 -16.00
C VAL A 113 -12.77 -1.72 -17.12
N THR A 114 -12.51 -1.33 -18.36
CA THR A 114 -12.65 -2.21 -19.53
C THR A 114 -11.30 -2.45 -20.17
N ALA A 115 -10.90 -3.72 -20.26
CA ALA A 115 -9.66 -4.13 -20.92
C ALA A 115 -9.93 -4.47 -22.39
N GLN A 116 -9.14 -3.92 -23.30
CA GLN A 116 -9.16 -4.19 -24.72
C GLN A 116 -7.73 -4.44 -25.23
N ALA A 117 -7.42 -5.70 -25.57
CA ALA A 117 -6.08 -6.12 -25.99
C ALA A 117 -4.98 -5.66 -25.01
N ASN A 118 -4.17 -4.68 -25.42
CA ASN A 118 -3.05 -4.10 -24.67
C ASN A 118 -3.40 -2.77 -23.97
N LEU A 119 -4.67 -2.36 -23.96
CA LEU A 119 -5.13 -1.12 -23.37
C LEU A 119 -6.18 -1.39 -22.28
N ALA A 120 -6.09 -0.65 -21.18
CA ALA A 120 -7.14 -0.60 -20.17
C ALA A 120 -7.78 0.80 -20.17
N HIS A 121 -9.08 0.86 -20.44
CA HIS A 121 -9.86 2.07 -20.25
C HIS A 121 -10.38 2.12 -18.82
N VAL A 122 -10.00 3.16 -18.09
CA VAL A 122 -10.42 3.38 -16.71
C VAL A 122 -11.33 4.60 -16.68
N ALA A 123 -12.63 4.36 -16.52
CA ALA A 123 -13.60 5.40 -16.22
C ALA A 123 -13.84 5.46 -14.71
N TRP A 124 -13.91 6.66 -14.15
CA TRP A 124 -14.09 6.85 -12.73
C TRP A 124 -15.04 8.01 -12.44
N GLN A 125 -15.76 7.91 -11.33
CA GLN A 125 -16.59 8.98 -10.78
C GLN A 125 -16.42 9.01 -9.28
N GLY A 126 -16.46 10.19 -8.67
CA GLY A 126 -16.45 10.31 -7.22
C GLY A 126 -17.35 11.41 -6.71
N THR A 127 -17.81 11.23 -5.47
CA THR A 127 -18.54 12.24 -4.71
C THR A 127 -17.68 12.71 -3.54
N ASP A 128 -17.92 13.94 -3.09
CA ASP A 128 -17.20 14.51 -1.93
C ASP A 128 -15.68 14.55 -2.15
N LEU A 129 -15.30 14.85 -3.39
CA LEU A 129 -13.92 15.13 -3.79
C LEU A 129 -13.57 16.58 -3.52
N THR A 130 -12.33 16.78 -3.11
CA THR A 130 -11.68 18.05 -2.85
C THR A 130 -10.39 18.13 -3.66
N GLU A 131 -9.79 19.31 -3.79
CA GLU A 131 -8.49 19.48 -4.46
C GLU A 131 -7.35 18.72 -3.78
N GLN A 132 -7.54 18.26 -2.55
CA GLN A 132 -6.57 17.45 -1.82
C GLN A 132 -6.64 15.96 -2.18
N ASN A 133 -7.66 15.52 -2.92
CA ASN A 133 -7.78 14.13 -3.34
C ASN A 133 -6.92 13.85 -4.56
N SER A 134 -6.14 12.76 -4.50
CA SER A 134 -5.38 12.23 -5.64
C SER A 134 -5.94 10.87 -6.03
N LEU A 135 -6.18 10.66 -7.34
CA LEU A 135 -6.50 9.34 -7.87
C LEU A 135 -5.19 8.61 -8.21
N LEU A 136 -4.93 7.52 -7.49
CA LEU A 136 -3.78 6.65 -7.74
C LEU A 136 -4.24 5.38 -8.43
N LEU A 137 -3.62 5.08 -9.58
CA LEU A 137 -3.81 3.82 -10.29
C LEU A 137 -2.55 2.99 -10.14
N ALA A 138 -2.67 1.85 -9.45
CA ALA A 138 -1.58 0.89 -9.29
C ALA A 138 -1.82 -0.32 -10.21
N LEU A 139 -0.88 -0.57 -11.12
CA LEU A 139 -0.82 -1.83 -11.85
C LEU A 139 -0.06 -2.84 -11.00
N VAL A 140 -0.75 -3.91 -10.59
CA VAL A 140 -0.19 -4.88 -9.63
C VAL A 140 0.09 -6.20 -10.34
N GLN A 141 1.33 -6.68 -10.23
CA GLN A 141 1.67 -8.05 -10.59
C GLN A 141 1.18 -8.99 -9.49
N LYS A 142 0.30 -9.95 -9.80
CA LYS A 142 -0.33 -10.83 -8.80
C LYS A 142 0.65 -11.67 -7.99
N ARG A 143 1.83 -11.96 -8.55
CA ARG A 143 2.94 -12.68 -7.91
C ARG A 143 4.25 -12.20 -8.52
N ALA A 144 5.21 -11.81 -7.68
CA ALA A 144 6.59 -11.69 -8.10
C ALA A 144 7.18 -13.10 -8.29
N SER A 145 7.94 -13.31 -9.36
CA SER A 145 8.70 -14.54 -9.62
C SER A 145 10.11 -14.15 -10.01
N HIS A 146 11.11 -14.79 -9.40
CA HIS A 146 12.47 -14.82 -9.92
C HIS A 146 12.56 -15.73 -11.14
#